data_AF-A0A2E4ACU9-F1
#
_entry.id   AF-A0A2E4ACU9-F1
#
_cell.length_a   1.000
_cell.length_b   1.000
_cell.length_c   1.000
_cell.angle_alpha   90.00
_cell.angle_beta   90.00
_cell.angle_gamma   90.00
#
_symmetry.space_group_name_H-M   'P 1'
#
loop_
_entity.id
_entity.type
_entity.pdbx_description
1 polymer ?
#
loop_
_entity_poly.entity_id
_entity_poly.type
_entity_poly.pdbx_seq_one_letter_code
_entity_poly.pdbx_strand_id
1 'polypeptide(L)'
;MWLINPSEIAMSLGMQLLTGHGLSTQIGDLASFFLVVGIFTFLGVYKKKNYWFYTPIALLAFAAISRVIAFLAHGASLSIDKILVELVLVVFLLFVVNRKEKNFS
;
A
#
# COMPACT_ATOMS: atom_id res chain seq x y z
N MET A 1 -1.92 9.24 11.25
CA MET A 1 -1.14 9.31 9.99
C MET A 1 0.34 9.35 10.32
N TRP A 2 1.20 8.68 9.54
CA TRP A 2 2.66 8.64 9.76
C TRP A 2 3.31 10.03 9.94
N LEU A 3 2.81 11.06 9.25
CA LEU A 3 3.33 12.44 9.35
C LEU A 3 2.92 13.18 10.63
N ILE A 4 1.94 12.68 11.39
CA ILE A 4 1.35 13.38 12.55
C ILE A 4 1.65 12.63 13.84
N ASN A 5 1.40 11.32 13.87
CA ASN A 5 1.64 10.47 15.03
C ASN A 5 2.26 9.13 14.60
N PRO A 6 3.57 9.10 14.29
CA PRO A 6 4.23 7.90 13.78
C PRO A 6 4.29 6.78 14.83
N SER A 7 4.34 7.12 16.12
CA SER A 7 4.38 6.14 17.22
C SER A 7 3.13 5.26 17.25
N GLU A 8 1.96 5.90 17.24
CA GLU A 8 0.67 5.20 17.24
C GLU A 8 0.48 4.35 15.97
N ILE A 9 0.88 4.87 14.81
CA ILE A 9 0.73 4.13 13.55
C ILE A 9 1.68 2.93 13.47
N ALA A 10 2.95 3.08 13.88
CA ALA A 10 3.87 1.97 13.94
C ALA A 10 3.32 0.84 14.83
N MET A 11 2.83 1.19 16.02
CA MET A 11 2.21 0.24 16.95
C MET A 11 1.00 -0.47 16.35
N SER A 12 0.11 0.26 15.68
CA SER A 12 -1.07 -0.32 15.02
C SER A 12 -0.73 -1.32 13.92
N LEU A 13 0.45 -1.20 13.33
CA LEU A 13 0.96 -2.10 12.28
C LEU A 13 1.87 -3.22 12.85
N GLY A 14 2.02 -3.30 14.17
CA GLY A 14 2.91 -4.26 14.83
C GLY A 14 4.39 -3.98 14.59
N MET A 15 4.74 -2.74 14.28
CA MET A 15 6.11 -2.30 14.03
C MET A 15 6.66 -1.54 15.24
N GLN A 16 7.93 -1.75 15.54
CA GLN A 16 8.65 -0.83 16.40
C GLN A 16 8.88 0.50 15.67
N LEU A 17 8.72 1.61 16.37
CA LEU A 17 9.15 2.90 15.86
C LEU A 17 10.69 2.97 15.91
N LEU A 18 11.31 3.18 14.75
CA LEU A 18 12.76 3.28 14.63
C LEU A 18 13.28 4.62 15.19
N THR A 19 14.59 4.79 15.25
CA THR A 19 15.25 6.02 15.72
C THR A 19 16.28 6.51 14.71
N GLY A 20 16.70 7.78 14.85
CA GLY A 20 17.71 8.39 13.98
C GLY A 20 17.34 8.34 12.50
N HIS A 21 18.27 7.91 11.65
CA HIS A 21 18.04 7.77 10.20
C HIS A 21 16.93 6.75 9.88
N GLY A 22 16.85 5.65 10.64
CA GLY A 22 15.81 4.64 10.45
C GLY A 22 14.41 5.21 10.65
N LEU A 23 14.23 6.14 11.59
CA LEU A 23 12.96 6.84 11.79
C LEU A 23 12.58 7.68 10.55
N SER A 24 13.55 8.41 9.98
CA SER A 24 13.30 9.21 8.78
C SER A 24 12.91 8.34 7.58
N THR A 25 13.61 7.23 7.37
CA THR A 25 13.29 6.27 6.31
C THR A 25 11.92 5.63 6.53
N GLN A 26 11.64 5.16 7.75
CA GLN A 26 10.35 4.54 8.09
C GLN A 26 9.18 5.49 7.85
N ILE A 27 9.26 6.74 8.34
CA ILE A 27 8.21 7.74 8.14
C ILE A 27 8.09 8.08 6.65
N GLY A 28 9.20 8.35 5.96
CA GLY A 28 9.20 8.73 4.55
C GLY A 28 8.58 7.66 3.64
N ASP A 29 9.05 6.42 3.78
CA ASP A 29 8.62 5.30 2.93
C ASP A 29 7.17 4.93 3.23
N LEU A 30 6.77 4.85 4.50
CA LEU A 30 5.41 4.42 4.84
C LEU A 30 4.39 5.56 4.65
N ALA A 31 4.74 6.81 4.95
CA ALA A 31 3.85 7.94 4.64
C ALA A 31 3.64 8.05 3.13
N SER A 32 4.70 7.97 2.32
CA SER A 32 4.59 8.04 0.86
C SER A 32 3.78 6.87 0.30
N PHE A 33 3.96 5.66 0.83
CA PHE A 33 3.14 4.50 0.46
C PHE A 33 1.64 4.78 0.60
N PHE A 34 1.19 5.18 1.80
CA PHE A 34 -0.23 5.43 2.03
C PHE A 34 -0.75 6.66 1.28
N LEU A 35 0.07 7.71 1.14
CA LEU A 35 -0.29 8.90 0.38
C LEU A 35 -0.48 8.59 -1.10
N VAL A 36 0.44 7.84 -1.72
CA VAL A 36 0.32 7.44 -3.13
C VAL A 36 -0.90 6.55 -3.33
N VAL A 37 -1.11 5.56 -2.45
CA VAL A 37 -2.31 4.71 -2.54
C VAL A 37 -3.58 5.55 -2.46
N GLY A 38 -3.69 6.43 -1.46
CA GLY A 38 -4.88 7.25 -1.23
C GLY A 38 -5.14 8.27 -2.34
N ILE A 39 -4.13 9.08 -2.69
CA ILE A 39 -4.25 10.16 -3.67
C ILE A 39 -4.58 9.60 -5.05
N PHE A 40 -3.87 8.57 -5.52
CA PHE A 40 -4.10 8.05 -6.87
C PHE A 40 -5.42 7.29 -6.97
N THR A 41 -5.84 6.59 -5.90
CA THR A 41 -7.19 6.01 -5.83
C THR A 41 -8.25 7.10 -5.89
N PHE A 42 -8.10 8.18 -5.12
CA PHE A 42 -9.00 9.33 -5.15
C PHE A 42 -9.06 9.99 -6.53
N LEU A 43 -7.91 10.18 -7.19
CA LEU A 43 -7.83 10.72 -8.55
C LEU A 43 -8.55 9.81 -9.55
N GLY A 44 -8.42 8.49 -9.45
CA GLY A 44 -9.13 7.54 -10.33
C GLY A 44 -10.64 7.62 -10.18
N VAL A 45 -11.13 7.87 -8.96
CA VAL A 45 -12.56 8.10 -8.69
C VAL A 45 -12.99 9.47 -9.23
N TYR A 46 -12.29 10.54 -8.86
CA TYR A 46 -12.64 11.93 -9.20
C TYR A 46 -12.57 12.21 -10.70
N LYS A 47 -11.47 11.81 -11.36
CA LYS A 47 -11.26 12.02 -12.80
C LYS A 47 -11.99 11.00 -13.66
N LYS A 48 -12.53 9.94 -13.06
CA LYS A 48 -13.18 8.81 -13.74
C LYS A 48 -12.30 8.12 -14.81
N LYS A 49 -10.97 8.22 -14.72
CA LYS A 49 -10.02 7.59 -15.64
C LYS A 49 -9.32 6.41 -14.97
N ASN A 50 -9.29 5.27 -15.66
CA ASN A 50 -8.80 4.01 -15.09
C ASN A 50 -7.30 3.99 -14.80
N TYR A 51 -6.49 4.70 -15.61
CA TYR A 51 -5.04 4.61 -15.51
C TYR A 51 -4.49 5.06 -14.14
N TRP A 52 -5.22 5.92 -13.42
CA TRP A 52 -4.86 6.33 -12.06
C TRP A 52 -4.90 5.18 -11.04
N PHE A 53 -5.66 4.12 -11.30
CA PHE A 53 -5.74 2.96 -10.40
C PHE A 53 -4.54 2.01 -10.55
N TYR A 54 -3.79 2.06 -11.67
CA TYR A 54 -2.64 1.17 -11.83
C TYR A 54 -1.50 1.49 -10.85
N THR A 55 -1.30 2.76 -10.48
CA THR A 55 -0.32 3.14 -9.46
C THR A 55 -0.58 2.51 -8.09
N PRO A 56 -1.77 2.67 -7.45
CA PRO A 56 -2.05 2.02 -6.18
C PRO A 56 -2.07 0.49 -6.29
N ILE A 57 -2.55 -0.07 -7.41
CA ILE A 57 -2.51 -1.53 -7.67
C ILE A 57 -1.06 -2.04 -7.62
N ALA A 58 -0.17 -1.40 -8.38
CA ALA A 58 1.23 -1.81 -8.44
C ALA A 58 1.89 -1.71 -7.05
N LEU A 59 1.66 -0.62 -6.33
CA LEU A 59 2.29 -0.40 -5.04
C LEU A 59 1.84 -1.43 -3.99
N LEU A 60 0.55 -1.75 -3.92
CA LEU A 60 0.02 -2.79 -3.04
C LEU A 60 0.54 -4.19 -3.42
N ALA A 61 0.58 -4.51 -4.72
CA ALA A 61 1.07 -5.80 -5.20
C ALA A 61 2.57 -5.99 -4.89
N PHE A 62 3.39 -4.97 -5.15
CA PHE A 62 4.82 -5.02 -4.81
C PHE A 62 5.07 -5.07 -3.31
N ALA A 63 4.22 -4.44 -2.49
CA ALA A 63 4.32 -4.54 -1.04
C ALA A 63 4.02 -5.98 -0.56
N ALA A 64 2.99 -6.63 -1.10
CA ALA A 64 2.68 -8.03 -0.79
C ALA A 64 3.85 -8.96 -1.20
N ILE A 65 4.37 -8.80 -2.42
CA ILE A 65 5.54 -9.55 -2.91
C ILE A 65 6.75 -9.32 -2.01
N SER A 66 7.03 -8.07 -1.64
CA SER A 66 8.19 -7.73 -0.81
C SER A 66 8.09 -8.33 0.59
N ARG A 67 6.89 -8.46 1.17
CA ARG A 67 6.70 -9.15 2.46
C ARG A 67 6.93 -10.66 2.35
N VAL A 68 6.52 -11.27 1.24
CA VAL A 68 6.84 -12.69 0.99
C VAL A 68 8.35 -12.87 0.85
N ILE A 69 9.04 -11.99 0.12
CA ILE A 69 10.51 -12.01 0.02
C ILE A 69 11.16 -11.80 1.39
N ALA A 70 10.69 -10.85 2.19
CA ALA A 70 11.21 -10.59 3.54
C ALA A 70 11.10 -11.83 4.45
N PHE A 71 9.97 -12.55 4.37
CA PHE A 71 9.78 -13.81 5.08
C PHE A 71 10.74 -14.90 4.59
N LEU A 72 10.83 -15.11 3.28
CA LEU A 72 11.62 -16.20 2.68
C LEU A 72 13.13 -15.98 2.75
N ALA A 73 13.60 -14.74 2.65
CA ALA A 73 15.02 -14.42 2.44
C ALA A 73 15.68 -13.66 3.61
N HIS A 74 14.91 -13.02 4.49
CA HIS A 74 15.45 -12.13 5.53
C HIS A 74 15.01 -12.48 6.96
N GLY A 75 14.34 -13.62 7.16
CA GLY A 75 13.94 -14.10 8.50
C GLY A 75 12.84 -13.27 9.15
N ALA A 76 12.08 -12.49 8.39
CA ALA A 76 10.94 -11.75 8.90
C ALA A 76 9.77 -12.69 9.24
N SER A 77 8.90 -12.31 10.18
CA SER A 77 7.64 -13.03 10.41
C SER A 77 6.67 -12.82 9.24
N LEU A 78 5.99 -13.89 8.81
CA LEU A 78 4.99 -13.79 7.75
C LEU A 78 3.80 -12.94 8.19
N SER A 79 3.68 -11.75 7.61
CA SER A 79 2.60 -10.79 7.92
C SER A 79 1.33 -11.08 7.11
N ILE A 80 0.70 -12.22 7.37
CA ILE A 80 -0.49 -12.71 6.64
C ILE A 80 -1.62 -11.66 6.67
N ASP A 81 -1.82 -11.02 7.82
CA ASP A 81 -2.79 -9.94 8.03
C ASP A 81 -2.64 -8.82 6.99
N LYS A 82 -1.40 -8.37 6.76
CA LYS A 82 -1.09 -7.26 5.82
C LYS A 82 -1.19 -7.71 4.38
N ILE A 83 -0.62 -8.89 4.06
CA ILE A 83 -0.64 -9.46 2.71
C ILE A 83 -2.08 -9.65 2.23
N LEU A 84 -2.97 -10.15 3.10
CA LEU A 84 -4.37 -10.37 2.75
C LEU A 84 -5.06 -9.06 2.39
N VAL A 85 -4.89 -8.01 3.21
CA VAL A 85 -5.46 -6.67 2.94
C VAL A 85 -4.98 -6.14 1.59
N GLU A 86 -3.69 -6.27 1.30
CA GLU A 86 -3.10 -5.80 0.04
C GLU A 86 -3.67 -6.52 -1.17
N LEU A 87 -3.76 -7.86 -1.12
CA LEU A 87 -4.32 -8.65 -2.21
C LEU A 87 -5.81 -8.36 -2.43
N VAL A 88 -6.58 -8.21 -1.35
CA VAL A 88 -8.00 -7.84 -1.45
C VAL A 88 -8.16 -6.48 -2.13
N LEU A 89 -7.35 -5.49 -1.74
CA LEU A 89 -7.38 -4.16 -2.37
C LEU A 89 -6.91 -4.19 -3.83
N VAL A 90 -5.88 -4.97 -4.17
CA VAL A 90 -5.42 -5.17 -5.55
C VAL A 90 -6.53 -5.75 -6.41
N VAL A 91 -7.16 -6.85 -5.96
CA VAL A 91 -8.27 -7.50 -6.69
C VAL A 91 -9.45 -6.55 -6.83
N PHE A 92 -9.80 -5.81 -5.78
CA PHE A 92 -10.87 -4.83 -5.81
C PHE A 92 -10.60 -3.71 -6.84
N LEU A 93 -9.40 -3.12 -6.83
CA LEU A 93 -9.05 -2.05 -7.76
C LEU A 93 -8.97 -2.55 -9.22
N LEU A 94 -8.42 -3.76 -9.44
CA LEU A 94 -8.45 -4.41 -10.75
C LEU A 94 -9.89 -4.65 -11.24
N PHE A 95 -10.78 -5.08 -10.35
CA PHE A 95 -12.20 -5.22 -10.68
C PHE A 95 -12.83 -3.88 -11.10
N VAL A 96 -12.52 -2.78 -10.39
CA VAL A 96 -12.98 -1.43 -10.74
C VAL A 96 -12.50 -1.00 -12.13
N VAL A 97 -11.23 -1.28 -12.46
CA VAL A 97 -10.65 -0.99 -13.78
C VAL A 97 -11.38 -1.78 -14.87
N ASN A 98 -11.49 -3.10 -14.72
CA ASN A 98 -12.14 -4.00 -15.68
C ASN A 98 -13.60 -3.63 -15.94
N ARG A 99 -14.36 -3.28 -14.89
CA ARG A 99 -15.76 -2.87 -15.03
C ARG A 99 -15.89 -1.60 -15.88
N LYS A 100 -14.98 -0.64 -15.71
CA LYS A 100 -15.03 0.61 -16.46
C LYS A 100 -14.62 0.42 -17.91
N GLU A 101 -13.66 -0.45 -18.23
CA GLU A 101 -13.28 -0.74 -19.62
C GLU A 101 -14.46 -1.31 -20.43
N LYS A 102 -15.22 -2.24 -19.82
CA LYS A 102 -16.43 -2.83 -20.46
C LYS A 102 -17.57 -1.83 -20.71
N ASN A 103 -17.60 -0.69 -20.03
CA ASN A 103 -18.62 0.34 -20.26
C ASN A 103 -18.30 1.26 -21.46
N PHE A 104 -17.10 1.15 -22.03
CA PHE A 104 -16.66 1.95 -23.19
C PHE A 104 -16.38 1.10 -24.44
N SER A 105 -16.62 -0.22 -24.39
CA SER A 105 -16.61 -1.15 -25.55
C SER A 105 -18.03 -1.45 -26.00
#